data_AF-A0A0G2AL97-F1
#
_entry.id   AF-A0A0G2AL97-F1
#
_cell.length_a   1.000
_cell.length_b   1.000
_cell.length_c   1.000
_cell.angle_alpha   90.00
_cell.angle_beta   90.00
_cell.angle_gamma   90.00
#
_symmetry.space_group_name_H-M   'P 1'
#
loop_
_entity.id
_entity.type
_entity.pdbx_description
1 polymer ?
#
loop_
_entity_poly.entity_id
_entity_poly.type
_entity_poly.pdbx_seq_one_letter_code
_entity_poly.pdbx_strand_id
1 'polypeptide(L)'
;MNELSIHEETPDFQSRPVEFPPRREFHAQDVEDLFRLLGVDPASIEPRLREAMGYLGSYSETMNDESRARAMADVMASYCSRVSSPNGLSKEGWRYVNLASMLSDIGKVGPRQERIDDVNHLITALYAKSEKFSPDDSLSHFLDHFFPSQKYEMQRVLVNDLGLELTMSMRSFWDAHAQWTLDHLKDSGVPNEVALTAAAHHLLGGDKANPRLNELPIVEKTTGTLRGFGIERPIDQREIWVVLLDKYEANMQRGGATHEEAITWLRTYLETNQMLATLPRLKGLFLSCLDDLDAARPLGVQVGRDEESLAA
;
A
#
# COMPACT_ATOMS: atom_id res chain seq x y z
N MET A 1 43.10 -34.26 -22.86
CA MET A 1 42.00 -33.89 -21.95
C MET A 1 42.17 -32.41 -21.69
N ASN A 2 41.40 -31.59 -22.39
CA ASN A 2 41.39 -30.13 -22.18
C ASN A 2 40.29 -29.84 -21.17
N GLU A 3 40.66 -29.42 -19.97
CA GLU A 3 39.74 -28.83 -19.00
C GLU A 3 39.38 -27.43 -19.48
N LEU A 4 38.17 -27.29 -20.02
CA LEU A 4 37.54 -26.00 -20.29
C LEU A 4 37.08 -25.43 -18.95
N SER A 5 37.89 -24.52 -18.40
CA SER A 5 37.49 -23.64 -17.31
C SER A 5 36.44 -22.67 -17.83
N ILE A 6 35.17 -22.96 -17.56
CA ILE A 6 34.07 -22.02 -17.75
C ILE A 6 34.16 -21.03 -16.59
N HIS A 7 34.80 -19.89 -16.82
CA HIS A 7 34.60 -18.73 -15.96
C HIS A 7 33.16 -18.26 -16.17
N GLU A 8 32.28 -18.58 -15.22
CA GLU A 8 31.02 -17.87 -15.06
C GLU A 8 31.35 -16.43 -14.66
N GLU A 9 31.41 -15.55 -15.65
CA GLU A 9 31.30 -14.11 -15.43
C GLU A 9 29.88 -13.87 -14.88
N THR A 10 29.74 -13.75 -13.56
CA THR A 10 28.58 -13.08 -12.96
C THR A 10 28.50 -11.69 -13.58
N PRO A 11 27.42 -11.34 -14.30
CA PRO A 11 27.25 -10.00 -14.84
C PRO A 11 27.21 -9.03 -13.67
N ASP A 12 28.17 -8.11 -13.65
CA ASP A 12 28.23 -7.00 -12.72
C ASP A 12 27.02 -6.10 -12.98
N PHE A 13 26.10 -6.03 -12.02
CA PHE A 13 24.87 -5.19 -12.06
C PHE A 13 25.21 -3.69 -12.03
N GLN A 14 26.48 -3.32 -12.09
CA GLN A 14 26.92 -1.95 -12.27
C GLN A 14 26.92 -1.58 -13.75
N SER A 15 25.93 -0.77 -14.17
CA SER A 15 26.22 0.60 -14.65
C SER A 15 25.14 1.23 -15.54
N ARG A 16 23.85 0.95 -15.35
CA ARG A 16 22.83 1.99 -15.60
C ARG A 16 21.80 1.97 -14.48
N PRO A 17 21.78 2.99 -13.60
CA PRO A 17 20.68 3.14 -12.66
C PRO A 17 19.38 3.10 -13.45
N VAL A 18 18.40 2.34 -12.98
CA VAL A 18 17.01 2.53 -13.43
C VAL A 18 16.70 4.00 -13.15
N GLU A 19 16.54 4.80 -14.21
CA GLU A 19 16.29 6.24 -14.04
C GLU A 19 14.88 6.42 -13.47
N PHE A 20 14.82 6.73 -12.18
CA PHE A 20 13.60 7.18 -11.53
C PHE A 20 13.45 8.69 -11.84
N PRO A 21 12.27 9.18 -12.25
CA PRO A 21 12.05 10.61 -12.30
C PRO A 21 12.20 11.16 -10.87
N PRO A 22 13.05 12.19 -10.63
CA PRO A 22 13.22 12.73 -9.29
C PRO A 22 11.90 13.34 -8.81
N ARG A 23 11.38 12.81 -7.71
CA ARG A 23 10.31 13.41 -6.92
C ARG A 23 10.89 13.57 -5.53
N ARG A 24 10.87 14.80 -4.99
CA ARG A 24 11.40 15.27 -3.69
C ARG A 24 12.09 14.19 -2.84
N GLU A 25 13.40 14.34 -2.59
CA GLU A 25 14.12 13.43 -1.66
C GLU A 25 13.34 13.33 -0.35
N PHE A 26 12.99 12.10 0.03
CA PHE A 26 12.31 11.79 1.27
C PHE A 26 13.38 11.38 2.27
N HIS A 27 13.69 12.26 3.21
CA HIS A 27 14.79 12.08 4.14
C HIS A 27 14.37 11.16 5.31
N ALA A 28 15.35 10.55 5.96
CA ALA A 28 15.11 9.75 7.17
C ALA A 28 14.38 10.55 8.27
N GLN A 29 14.63 11.86 8.35
CA GLN A 29 13.95 12.75 9.30
C GLN A 29 12.44 12.83 9.05
N ASP A 30 12.00 12.80 7.79
CA ASP A 30 10.58 12.84 7.42
C ASP A 30 9.84 11.60 7.96
N VAL A 31 10.48 10.43 7.91
CA VAL A 31 9.95 9.19 8.46
C VAL A 31 9.85 9.25 9.99
N GLU A 32 10.86 9.78 10.66
CA GLU A 32 10.83 9.91 12.12
C GLU A 32 9.77 10.91 12.59
N ASP A 33 9.66 12.05 11.91
CA ASP A 33 8.67 13.08 12.22
C ASP A 33 7.26 12.57 12.00
N LEU A 34 7.05 11.75 10.97
CA LEU A 34 5.80 11.03 10.75
C LEU A 34 5.46 10.10 11.92
N PHE A 35 6.40 9.27 12.39
CA PHE A 35 6.14 8.39 13.53
C PHE A 35 5.81 9.19 14.79
N ARG A 36 6.55 10.28 15.08
CA ARG A 36 6.27 11.17 16.22
C ARG A 36 4.89 11.81 16.11
N LEU A 37 4.52 12.31 14.93
CA LEU A 37 3.19 12.87 14.66
C LEU A 37 2.08 11.85 14.95
N LEU A 38 2.34 10.58 14.66
CA LEU A 38 1.43 9.46 14.90
C LEU A 38 1.60 8.84 16.29
N GLY A 39 2.33 9.51 17.19
CA GLY A 39 2.53 9.14 18.59
C GLY A 39 3.36 7.87 18.81
N VAL A 40 4.10 7.42 17.80
CA VAL A 40 4.99 6.27 17.84
C VAL A 40 6.41 6.78 18.09
N ASP A 41 7.13 6.15 19.02
CA ASP A 41 8.54 6.47 19.24
C ASP A 41 9.36 5.93 18.06
N PRO A 42 10.04 6.78 17.26
CA PRO A 42 10.87 6.29 16.16
C PRO A 42 11.98 5.34 16.62
N ALA A 43 12.44 5.46 17.87
CA ALA A 43 13.45 4.56 18.44
C ALA A 43 12.91 3.15 18.71
N SER A 44 11.60 2.98 18.87
CA SER A 44 10.97 1.66 18.98
C SER A 44 10.72 1.00 17.62
N ILE A 45 10.88 1.75 16.52
CA ILE A 45 10.68 1.23 15.16
C ILE A 45 11.98 0.63 14.63
N GLU A 46 11.85 -0.58 14.09
CA GLU A 46 12.95 -1.33 13.50
C GLU A 46 13.60 -0.51 12.36
N PRO A 47 14.94 -0.36 12.36
CA PRO A 47 15.63 0.49 11.38
C PRO A 47 15.30 0.17 9.92
N ARG A 48 15.08 -1.10 9.56
CA ARG A 48 14.75 -1.48 8.17
C ARG A 48 13.40 -0.96 7.72
N LEU A 49 12.39 -0.87 8.60
CA LEU A 49 11.12 -0.26 8.22
C LEU A 49 11.33 1.22 7.88
N ARG A 50 12.16 1.93 8.65
CA ARG A 50 12.50 3.34 8.36
C ARG A 50 13.27 3.48 7.05
N GLU A 51 14.21 2.58 6.79
CA GLU A 51 14.96 2.52 5.53
C GLU A 51 14.02 2.28 4.33
N ALA A 52 13.11 1.31 4.44
CA ALA A 52 12.12 1.01 3.39
C ALA A 52 11.19 2.20 3.13
N MET A 53 10.71 2.89 4.17
CA MET A 53 9.85 4.07 4.01
C MET A 53 10.61 5.24 3.36
N GLY A 54 11.84 5.49 3.80
CA GLY A 54 12.70 6.53 3.20
C GLY A 54 13.03 6.24 1.75
N TYR A 55 13.32 4.98 1.43
CA TYR A 55 13.52 4.52 0.07
C TYR A 55 12.24 4.70 -0.77
N LEU A 56 11.09 4.20 -0.32
CA LEU A 56 9.84 4.31 -1.04
C LEU A 56 9.45 5.76 -1.34
N GLY A 57 9.62 6.65 -0.36
CA GLY A 57 9.33 8.08 -0.53
C GLY A 57 10.27 8.79 -1.50
N SER A 58 11.53 8.35 -1.60
CA SER A 58 12.51 8.97 -2.50
C SER A 58 12.40 8.49 -3.95
N TYR A 59 11.80 7.33 -4.19
CA TYR A 59 11.79 6.66 -5.50
C TYR A 59 10.38 6.37 -6.04
N SER A 60 9.31 6.83 -5.37
CA SER A 60 7.92 6.68 -5.83
C SER A 60 7.01 7.80 -5.30
N GLU A 61 5.82 7.94 -5.87
CA GLU A 61 4.77 8.85 -5.34
C GLU A 61 4.05 8.26 -4.11
N THR A 62 4.33 7.01 -3.74
CA THR A 62 3.52 6.26 -2.76
C THR A 62 3.44 6.96 -1.40
N MET A 63 4.54 7.50 -0.87
CA MET A 63 4.47 8.18 0.43
C MET A 63 3.65 9.48 0.38
N ASN A 64 3.55 10.14 -0.78
CA ASN A 64 2.66 11.28 -0.97
C ASN A 64 1.20 10.85 -1.07
N ASP A 65 0.92 9.75 -1.77
CA ASP A 65 -0.42 9.13 -1.83
C ASP A 65 -0.91 8.81 -0.41
N GLU A 66 -0.08 8.15 0.39
CA GLU A 66 -0.42 7.76 1.76
C GLU A 66 -0.57 8.96 2.70
N SER A 67 0.24 10.00 2.50
CA SER A 67 0.09 11.27 3.23
C SER A 67 -1.27 11.94 2.96
N ARG A 68 -1.78 11.83 1.72
CA ARG A 68 -3.12 12.32 1.37
C ARG A 68 -4.22 11.45 1.94
N ALA A 69 -4.07 10.12 1.89
CA ALA A 69 -4.99 9.18 2.54
C ALA A 69 -5.12 9.46 4.05
N ARG A 70 -3.98 9.67 4.74
CA ARG A 70 -3.93 10.10 6.14
C ARG A 70 -4.66 11.42 6.36
N ALA A 71 -4.39 12.44 5.55
CA ALA A 71 -5.07 13.73 5.70
C ALA A 71 -6.59 13.62 5.52
N MET A 72 -7.06 12.74 4.65
CA MET A 72 -8.49 12.43 4.54
C MET A 72 -9.03 11.70 5.77
N ALA A 73 -8.27 10.80 6.41
CA ALA A 73 -8.67 10.20 7.68
C ALA A 73 -8.86 11.26 8.78
N ASP A 74 -8.01 12.30 8.84
CA ASP A 74 -8.19 13.43 9.76
C ASP A 74 -9.48 14.25 9.47
N VAL A 75 -9.82 14.42 8.19
CA VAL A 75 -11.10 15.02 7.78
C VAL A 75 -12.27 14.15 8.21
N MET A 76 -12.19 12.84 8.01
CA MET A 76 -13.24 11.89 8.40
C MET A 76 -13.43 11.81 9.91
N ALA A 77 -12.34 11.87 10.69
CA ALA A 77 -12.40 11.95 12.14
C ALA A 77 -13.17 13.18 12.60
N SER A 78 -12.85 14.34 12.02
CA SER A 78 -13.52 15.61 12.31
C SER A 78 -15.00 15.59 11.90
N TYR A 79 -15.31 15.06 10.72
CA TYR A 79 -16.68 14.89 10.24
C TYR A 79 -17.50 14.00 11.17
N CYS A 80 -17.04 12.77 11.42
CA CYS A 80 -17.78 11.78 12.20
C CYS A 80 -18.02 12.29 13.62
N SER A 81 -17.04 12.95 14.23
CA SER A 81 -17.22 13.57 15.55
C SER A 81 -18.26 14.68 15.54
N ARG A 82 -18.28 15.54 14.50
CA ARG A 82 -19.21 16.66 14.40
C ARG A 82 -20.66 16.22 14.23
N VAL A 83 -20.90 15.17 13.43
CA VAL A 83 -22.26 14.67 13.16
C VAL A 83 -22.67 13.53 14.09
N SER A 84 -21.80 13.14 15.03
CA SER A 84 -22.00 11.96 15.88
C SER A 84 -22.31 10.70 15.06
N SER A 85 -21.57 10.48 13.96
CA SER A 85 -21.78 9.33 13.09
C SER A 85 -21.56 8.03 13.86
N PRO A 86 -22.41 7.00 13.66
CA PRO A 86 -22.19 5.67 14.23
C PRO A 86 -20.94 4.97 13.67
N ASN A 87 -20.37 5.46 12.57
CA ASN A 87 -19.11 4.95 12.00
C ASN A 87 -17.87 5.70 12.54
N GLY A 88 -18.06 6.67 13.43
CA GLY A 88 -16.98 7.36 14.11
C GLY A 88 -16.18 6.43 15.02
N LEU A 89 -14.86 6.58 14.98
CA LEU A 89 -13.93 5.90 15.87
C LEU A 89 -13.55 6.79 17.07
N SER A 90 -13.02 6.16 18.12
CA SER A 90 -12.34 6.88 19.20
C SER A 90 -11.09 7.60 18.68
N LYS A 91 -10.52 8.51 19.48
CA LYS A 91 -9.23 9.17 19.15
C LYS A 91 -8.13 8.14 18.87
N GLU A 92 -8.10 7.07 19.66
CA GLU A 92 -7.18 5.96 19.44
C GLU A 92 -7.49 5.24 18.13
N GLY A 93 -8.74 4.89 17.85
CA GLY A 93 -9.12 4.23 16.59
C GLY A 93 -8.74 5.04 15.34
N TRP A 94 -8.90 6.37 15.34
CA TRP A 94 -8.44 7.22 14.24
C TRP A 94 -6.92 7.29 14.13
N ARG A 95 -6.20 7.23 15.26
CA ARG A 95 -4.74 7.09 15.25
C ARG A 95 -4.31 5.75 14.61
N TYR A 96 -5.03 4.66 14.86
CA TYR A 96 -4.82 3.37 14.19
C TYR A 96 -5.01 3.49 12.68
N VAL A 97 -6.13 4.09 12.23
CA VAL A 97 -6.39 4.31 10.79
C VAL A 97 -5.29 5.15 10.15
N ASN A 98 -4.91 6.27 10.78
CA ASN A 98 -3.84 7.13 10.29
C ASN A 98 -2.50 6.38 10.14
N LEU A 99 -2.10 5.58 11.13
CA LEU A 99 -0.85 4.81 11.04
C LEU A 99 -0.96 3.69 10.00
N ALA A 100 -2.10 3.01 9.91
CA ALA A 100 -2.31 1.95 8.93
C ALA A 100 -2.31 2.48 7.50
N SER A 101 -2.97 3.62 7.24
CA SER A 101 -2.92 4.30 5.93
C SER A 101 -1.50 4.73 5.58
N MET A 102 -0.68 5.22 6.52
CA MET A 102 0.71 5.57 6.18
C MET A 102 1.60 4.37 5.82
N LEU A 103 1.16 3.15 6.14
CA LEU A 103 1.96 1.94 6.02
C LEU A 103 1.36 0.92 5.03
N SER A 104 0.17 1.16 4.48
CA SER A 104 -0.55 0.19 3.65
C SER A 104 0.28 -0.24 2.44
N ASP A 105 0.89 0.71 1.76
CA ASP A 105 1.66 0.48 0.55
C ASP A 105 3.18 0.26 0.78
N ILE A 106 3.67 0.10 2.01
CA ILE A 106 5.12 -0.10 2.25
C ILE A 106 5.68 -1.32 1.52
N GLY A 107 4.83 -2.34 1.28
CA GLY A 107 5.16 -3.50 0.47
C GLY A 107 5.50 -3.18 -0.98
N LYS A 108 5.22 -1.98 -1.51
CA LYS A 108 5.62 -1.58 -2.88
C LYS A 108 7.13 -1.45 -3.05
N VAL A 109 7.89 -1.50 -1.96
CA VAL A 109 9.34 -1.70 -1.95
C VAL A 109 9.73 -3.13 -2.36
N GLY A 110 8.79 -4.07 -2.37
CA GLY A 110 9.04 -5.49 -2.57
C GLY A 110 9.23 -6.25 -1.27
N PRO A 111 9.65 -7.53 -1.33
CA PRO A 111 9.79 -8.36 -0.14
C PRO A 111 10.81 -7.77 0.84
N ARG A 112 10.63 -8.14 2.12
CA ARG A 112 11.55 -7.77 3.19
C ARG A 112 12.90 -8.45 2.98
N GLN A 113 13.94 -7.63 2.85
CA GLN A 113 15.34 -8.04 2.77
C GLN A 113 16.12 -7.57 4.01
N GLU A 114 17.37 -7.99 4.14
CA GLU A 114 18.24 -7.51 5.22
C GLU A 114 18.64 -6.03 5.07
N ARG A 115 18.70 -5.55 3.83
CA ARG A 115 18.99 -4.19 3.38
C ARG A 115 18.29 -3.97 2.03
N ILE A 116 18.09 -2.71 1.64
CA ILE A 116 17.59 -2.40 0.29
C ILE A 116 18.63 -2.87 -0.76
N ASP A 117 18.16 -3.62 -1.74
CA ASP A 117 18.98 -4.19 -2.81
C ASP A 117 18.33 -4.05 -4.20
N ASP A 118 18.93 -4.70 -5.20
CA ASP A 118 18.49 -4.67 -6.60
C ASP A 118 17.07 -5.20 -6.79
N VAL A 119 16.63 -6.15 -5.95
CA VAL A 119 15.25 -6.67 -5.97
C VAL A 119 14.29 -5.56 -5.52
N ASN A 120 14.62 -4.86 -4.43
CA ASN A 120 13.80 -3.75 -3.95
C ASN A 120 13.74 -2.58 -4.95
N HIS A 121 14.88 -2.26 -5.58
CA HIS A 121 14.96 -1.27 -6.65
C HIS A 121 14.05 -1.62 -7.83
N LEU A 122 14.13 -2.87 -8.30
CA LEU A 122 13.31 -3.36 -9.40
C LEU A 122 11.82 -3.28 -9.07
N ILE A 123 11.39 -3.83 -7.93
CA ILE A 123 9.96 -3.84 -7.57
C ILE A 123 9.42 -2.42 -7.43
N THR A 124 10.16 -1.53 -6.77
CA THR A 124 9.77 -0.13 -6.63
C THR A 124 9.61 0.54 -7.99
N ALA A 125 10.51 0.27 -8.94
CA ALA A 125 10.39 0.78 -10.30
C ALA A 125 9.15 0.27 -11.04
N LEU A 126 8.75 -0.98 -10.83
CA LEU A 126 7.51 -1.54 -11.39
C LEU A 126 6.27 -0.83 -10.83
N TYR A 127 6.21 -0.58 -9.52
CA TYR A 127 5.10 0.12 -8.88
C TYR A 127 5.07 1.63 -9.16
N ALA A 128 6.23 2.23 -9.44
CA ALA A 128 6.33 3.65 -9.77
C ALA A 128 5.73 4.01 -11.14
N LYS A 129 5.44 3.02 -12.00
CA LYS A 129 4.78 3.28 -13.29
C LYS A 129 3.29 3.60 -13.07
N SER A 130 2.95 4.85 -13.34
CA SER A 130 1.61 5.42 -13.13
C SER A 130 0.73 5.44 -14.38
N GLU A 131 1.23 5.00 -15.53
CA GLU A 131 0.45 4.96 -16.77
C GLU A 131 -0.65 3.89 -16.70
N LYS A 132 -1.82 4.17 -17.29
CA LYS A 132 -2.96 3.25 -17.28
C LYS A 132 -2.60 1.97 -18.03
N PHE A 133 -2.43 0.89 -17.28
CA PHE A 133 -2.20 -0.45 -17.80
C PHE A 133 -3.34 -1.37 -17.35
N SER A 134 -3.72 -2.35 -18.18
CA SER A 134 -4.84 -3.23 -17.84
C SER A 134 -4.49 -4.11 -16.63
N PRO A 135 -5.38 -4.25 -15.63
CA PRO A 135 -5.19 -5.22 -14.54
C PRO A 135 -5.15 -6.68 -15.04
N ASP A 136 -5.77 -6.95 -16.19
CA ASP A 136 -5.87 -8.30 -16.77
C ASP A 136 -4.69 -8.65 -17.68
N ASP A 137 -3.86 -7.68 -18.05
CA ASP A 137 -2.64 -7.93 -18.82
C ASP A 137 -1.61 -8.66 -17.97
N SER A 138 -0.72 -9.42 -18.62
CA SER A 138 0.34 -10.17 -17.95
C SER A 138 1.51 -9.28 -17.49
N LEU A 139 2.23 -9.72 -16.46
CA LEU A 139 3.47 -9.09 -16.03
C LEU A 139 4.52 -9.06 -17.15
N SER A 140 4.61 -10.10 -17.99
CA SER A 140 5.50 -10.06 -19.17
C SER A 140 5.13 -8.95 -20.14
N HIS A 141 3.84 -8.77 -20.42
CA HIS A 141 3.37 -7.70 -21.33
C HIS A 141 3.67 -6.31 -20.75
N PHE A 142 3.53 -6.16 -19.43
CA PHE A 142 3.92 -4.92 -18.74
C PHE A 142 5.41 -4.61 -18.91
N LEU A 143 6.28 -5.61 -18.72
CA LEU A 143 7.73 -5.44 -18.93
C LEU A 143 8.08 -5.10 -20.38
N ASP A 144 7.40 -5.74 -21.34
CA ASP A 144 7.54 -5.43 -22.77
C ASP A 144 7.21 -3.97 -23.08
N HIS A 145 6.17 -3.44 -22.43
CA HIS A 145 5.70 -2.09 -22.66
C HIS A 145 6.59 -1.03 -21.99
N PHE A 146 6.91 -1.19 -20.70
CA PHE A 146 7.58 -0.15 -19.91
C PHE A 146 9.11 -0.29 -19.81
N PHE A 147 9.63 -1.50 -20.03
CA PHE A 147 11.05 -1.82 -19.80
C PHE A 147 11.66 -2.68 -20.93
N PRO A 148 11.43 -2.36 -22.23
CA PRO A 148 11.84 -3.24 -23.32
C PRO A 148 13.36 -3.49 -23.39
N SER A 149 14.18 -2.53 -22.97
CA SER A 149 15.64 -2.65 -22.96
C SER A 149 16.20 -3.43 -21.76
N GLN A 150 15.44 -3.55 -20.67
CA GLN A 150 15.84 -4.19 -19.42
C GLN A 150 15.09 -5.51 -19.16
N LYS A 151 14.13 -5.86 -20.03
CA LYS A 151 13.21 -6.98 -19.86
C LYS A 151 13.87 -8.27 -19.43
N TYR A 152 14.90 -8.75 -20.15
CA TYR A 152 15.50 -10.06 -19.88
C TYR A 152 16.12 -10.15 -18.49
N GLU A 153 16.76 -9.08 -18.05
CA GLU A 153 17.36 -9.00 -16.73
C GLU A 153 16.29 -8.94 -15.64
N MET A 154 15.27 -8.09 -15.83
CA MET A 154 14.17 -7.98 -14.88
C MET A 154 13.40 -9.30 -14.77
N GLN A 155 13.16 -9.98 -15.90
CA GLN A 155 12.52 -11.30 -15.92
C GLN A 155 13.33 -12.33 -15.15
N ARG A 156 14.66 -12.32 -15.28
CA ARG A 156 15.55 -13.21 -14.53
C ARG A 156 15.39 -13.02 -13.03
N VAL A 157 15.43 -11.76 -12.55
CA VAL A 157 15.28 -11.44 -11.12
C VAL A 157 13.88 -11.82 -10.62
N LEU A 158 12.83 -11.44 -11.35
CA LEU A 158 11.44 -11.73 -10.98
C LEU A 158 11.16 -13.24 -10.87
N VAL A 159 11.71 -14.05 -11.79
CA VAL A 159 11.48 -15.50 -11.79
C VAL A 159 12.39 -16.21 -10.79
N ASN A 160 13.70 -15.94 -10.83
CA ASN A 160 14.67 -16.73 -10.07
C ASN A 160 14.74 -16.32 -8.60
N ASP A 161 14.65 -15.02 -8.32
CA ASP A 161 14.88 -14.50 -6.96
C ASP A 161 13.57 -14.32 -6.20
N LEU A 162 12.47 -14.02 -6.91
CA LEU A 162 11.14 -13.80 -6.32
C LEU A 162 10.12 -14.91 -6.57
N GLY A 163 10.40 -15.84 -7.49
CA GLY A 163 9.45 -16.89 -7.84
C GLY A 163 8.14 -16.37 -8.44
N LEU A 164 8.16 -15.19 -9.08
CA LEU A 164 6.98 -14.62 -9.73
C LEU A 164 6.78 -15.23 -11.12
N GLU A 165 5.53 -15.57 -11.42
CA GLU A 165 5.14 -16.07 -12.73
C GLU A 165 4.93 -14.90 -13.71
N LEU A 166 5.69 -14.85 -14.80
CA LEU A 166 5.55 -13.76 -15.80
C LEU A 166 4.19 -13.75 -16.52
N THR A 167 3.46 -14.86 -16.46
CA THR A 167 2.10 -15.01 -16.98
C THR A 167 1.02 -14.54 -16.02
N MET A 168 1.37 -14.20 -14.76
CA MET A 168 0.40 -13.67 -13.81
C MET A 168 -0.16 -12.33 -14.29
N SER A 169 -1.41 -12.04 -13.92
CA SER A 169 -2.01 -10.76 -14.22
C SER A 169 -1.34 -9.64 -13.42
N MET A 170 -1.39 -8.42 -13.95
CA MET A 170 -0.93 -7.23 -13.24
C MET A 170 -1.72 -7.00 -11.96
N ARG A 171 -3.02 -7.35 -11.91
CA ARG A 171 -3.80 -7.33 -10.66
C ARG A 171 -3.17 -8.23 -9.60
N SER A 172 -2.83 -9.47 -9.94
CA SER A 172 -2.19 -10.40 -9.00
C SER A 172 -0.80 -9.90 -8.58
N PHE A 173 -0.03 -9.29 -9.50
CA PHE A 173 1.26 -8.69 -9.16
C PHE A 173 1.08 -7.51 -8.18
N TRP A 174 0.18 -6.58 -8.51
CA TRP A 174 -0.14 -5.44 -7.65
C TRP A 174 -0.69 -5.87 -6.29
N ASP A 175 -1.48 -6.93 -6.22
CA ASP A 175 -1.98 -7.46 -4.94
C ASP A 175 -0.88 -8.08 -4.08
N ALA A 176 0.24 -8.52 -4.67
CA ALA A 176 1.31 -9.17 -3.93
C ALA A 176 1.96 -8.26 -2.87
N HIS A 177 1.93 -6.93 -3.05
CA HIS A 177 2.50 -6.04 -2.04
C HIS A 177 1.75 -6.08 -0.71
N ALA A 178 0.50 -6.53 -0.66
CA ALA A 178 -0.20 -6.69 0.62
C ALA A 178 0.54 -7.70 1.52
N GLN A 179 1.08 -8.78 0.94
CA GLN A 179 1.90 -9.74 1.66
C GLN A 179 3.21 -9.09 2.11
N TRP A 180 3.88 -8.37 1.22
CA TRP A 180 5.14 -7.71 1.56
C TRP A 180 4.96 -6.61 2.62
N THR A 181 3.83 -5.90 2.62
CA THR A 181 3.44 -4.98 3.70
C THR A 181 3.37 -5.71 5.02
N LEU A 182 2.69 -6.87 5.09
CA LEU A 182 2.65 -7.67 6.31
C LEU A 182 4.07 -8.10 6.76
N ASP A 183 4.91 -8.54 5.83
CA ASP A 183 6.26 -9.02 6.12
C ASP A 183 7.18 -7.91 6.66
N HIS A 184 7.06 -6.69 6.12
CA HIS A 184 7.76 -5.49 6.60
C HIS A 184 7.29 -5.06 7.97
N LEU A 185 5.98 -5.13 8.24
CA LEU A 185 5.40 -4.65 9.49
C LEU A 185 5.49 -5.68 10.63
N LYS A 186 5.56 -6.97 10.31
CA LYS A 186 5.81 -8.04 11.29
C LYS A 186 7.14 -7.78 12.01
N ASP A 187 7.10 -7.78 13.34
CA ASP A 187 8.28 -7.58 14.21
C ASP A 187 9.01 -6.24 13.99
N SER A 188 8.32 -5.23 13.44
CA SER A 188 8.88 -3.90 13.14
C SER A 188 8.79 -2.89 14.29
N GLY A 189 8.12 -3.25 15.39
CA GLY A 189 7.76 -2.34 16.48
C GLY A 189 6.44 -1.58 16.28
N VAL A 190 5.83 -1.69 15.10
CA VAL A 190 4.45 -1.21 14.84
C VAL A 190 3.44 -2.11 15.60
N PRO A 191 2.38 -1.54 16.22
CA PRO A 191 1.36 -2.34 16.88
C PRO A 191 0.73 -3.38 15.94
N ASN A 192 0.59 -4.62 16.42
CA ASN A 192 0.09 -5.74 15.60
C ASN A 192 -1.27 -5.48 14.95
N GLU A 193 -2.17 -4.78 15.62
CA GLU A 193 -3.46 -4.40 15.03
C GLU A 193 -3.28 -3.47 13.82
N VAL A 194 -2.36 -2.50 13.89
CA VAL A 194 -2.04 -1.61 12.75
C VAL A 194 -1.43 -2.41 11.61
N ALA A 195 -0.51 -3.33 11.91
CA ALA A 195 0.10 -4.19 10.90
C ALA A 195 -0.96 -5.01 10.14
N LEU A 196 -1.92 -5.60 10.86
CA LEU A 196 -3.03 -6.33 10.24
C LEU A 196 -3.96 -5.41 9.43
N THR A 197 -4.33 -4.25 9.96
CA THR A 197 -5.18 -3.28 9.25
C THR A 197 -4.51 -2.78 7.97
N ALA A 198 -3.23 -2.41 8.04
CA ALA A 198 -2.45 -1.97 6.88
C ALA A 198 -2.34 -3.09 5.84
N ALA A 199 -1.98 -4.31 6.25
CA ALA A 199 -1.88 -5.45 5.33
C ALA A 199 -3.23 -5.87 4.70
N ALA A 200 -4.36 -5.57 5.36
CA ALA A 200 -5.70 -5.88 4.88
C ALA A 200 -6.31 -4.82 3.95
N HIS A 201 -5.63 -3.71 3.64
CA HIS A 201 -6.21 -2.63 2.83
C HIS A 201 -6.62 -3.07 1.40
N HIS A 202 -6.00 -4.15 0.90
CA HIS A 202 -6.38 -4.78 -0.36
C HIS A 202 -7.43 -5.88 -0.23
N LEU A 203 -8.02 -6.18 0.93
CA LEU A 203 -8.82 -7.41 1.16
C LEU A 203 -9.95 -7.66 0.14
N LEU A 204 -10.51 -6.59 -0.45
CA LEU A 204 -11.57 -6.65 -1.45
C LEU A 204 -11.06 -6.88 -2.89
N GLY A 205 -9.74 -6.93 -3.09
CA GLY A 205 -9.06 -7.10 -4.37
C GLY A 205 -9.02 -8.54 -4.87
N GLY A 206 -7.99 -8.87 -5.66
CA GLY A 206 -7.83 -10.16 -6.32
C GLY A 206 -7.40 -11.31 -5.41
N ASP A 207 -6.82 -12.33 -6.03
CA ASP A 207 -6.44 -13.60 -5.42
C ASP A 207 -5.28 -13.46 -4.41
N LYS A 208 -4.31 -12.60 -4.71
CA LYS A 208 -3.16 -12.32 -3.82
C LYS A 208 -3.41 -11.22 -2.79
N ALA A 209 -4.61 -10.66 -2.76
CA ALA A 209 -4.96 -9.46 -1.98
C ALA A 209 -5.13 -9.71 -0.48
N ASN A 210 -5.10 -10.97 -0.05
CA ASN A 210 -5.26 -11.40 1.34
C ASN A 210 -3.97 -12.08 1.82
N PRO A 211 -3.11 -11.36 2.56
CA PRO A 211 -1.85 -11.87 3.07
C PRO A 211 -2.02 -13.11 3.96
N ARG A 212 -0.95 -13.88 4.11
CA ARG A 212 -0.85 -15.03 4.98
C ARG A 212 0.15 -14.78 6.10
N LEU A 213 -0.25 -15.13 7.32
CA LEU A 213 0.61 -15.20 8.49
C LEU A 213 0.63 -16.65 8.99
N ASN A 214 1.81 -17.27 9.03
CA ASN A 214 1.97 -18.68 9.40
C ASN A 214 1.04 -19.58 8.58
N GLU A 215 1.09 -19.43 7.25
CA GLU A 215 0.30 -20.18 6.25
C GLU A 215 -1.22 -19.90 6.24
N LEU A 216 -1.76 -19.21 7.25
CA LEU A 216 -3.18 -18.87 7.34
C LEU A 216 -3.46 -17.47 6.79
N PRO A 217 -4.54 -17.26 6.03
CA PRO A 217 -4.93 -15.92 5.58
C PRO A 217 -5.29 -15.03 6.76
N ILE A 218 -4.87 -13.76 6.72
CA ILE A 218 -5.18 -12.80 7.78
C ILE A 218 -6.67 -12.42 7.81
N VAL A 219 -7.38 -12.57 6.69
CA VAL A 219 -8.85 -12.42 6.64
C VAL A 219 -9.52 -13.74 6.26
N GLU A 220 -10.44 -14.20 7.09
CA GLU A 220 -11.38 -15.27 6.74
C GLU A 220 -12.53 -14.74 5.89
N LYS A 221 -12.44 -14.90 4.57
CA LYS A 221 -13.43 -14.33 3.64
C LYS A 221 -14.87 -14.87 3.84
N THR A 222 -15.05 -16.03 4.48
CA THR A 222 -16.37 -16.63 4.74
C THR A 222 -17.07 -16.05 5.98
N THR A 223 -16.31 -15.52 6.94
CA THR A 223 -16.86 -14.99 8.20
C THR A 223 -16.62 -13.48 8.35
N GLY A 224 -15.70 -12.90 7.57
CA GLY A 224 -15.25 -11.52 7.74
C GLY A 224 -14.38 -11.34 8.99
N THR A 225 -13.69 -12.38 9.43
CA THR A 225 -12.82 -12.36 10.62
C THR A 225 -11.40 -12.00 10.24
N LEU A 226 -10.84 -10.98 10.89
CA LEU A 226 -9.43 -10.64 10.86
C LEU A 226 -8.68 -11.45 11.93
N ARG A 227 -7.57 -12.08 11.57
CA ARG A 227 -6.75 -12.90 12.45
C ARG A 227 -5.24 -12.71 12.22
N GLY A 228 -4.47 -12.77 13.30
CA GLY A 228 -3.01 -12.76 13.26
C GLY A 228 -2.41 -12.22 14.55
N PHE A 229 -1.18 -12.60 14.88
CA PHE A 229 -0.48 -12.14 16.09
C PHE A 229 -1.27 -12.32 17.41
N GLY A 230 -2.11 -13.36 17.49
CA GLY A 230 -3.00 -13.59 18.64
C GLY A 230 -4.28 -12.74 18.67
N ILE A 231 -4.49 -11.88 17.68
CA ILE A 231 -5.74 -11.13 17.48
C ILE A 231 -6.69 -12.00 16.63
N GLU A 232 -7.94 -12.09 17.04
CA GLU A 232 -9.03 -12.70 16.25
C GLU A 232 -10.32 -11.93 16.53
N ARG A 233 -10.81 -11.19 15.52
CA ARG A 233 -12.04 -10.37 15.65
C ARG A 233 -12.69 -10.15 14.28
N PRO A 234 -13.99 -9.79 14.23
CA PRO A 234 -14.59 -9.29 13.00
C PRO A 234 -13.84 -8.05 12.47
N ILE A 235 -13.80 -7.92 11.14
CA ILE A 235 -13.46 -6.66 10.46
C ILE A 235 -14.40 -5.57 10.96
N ASP A 236 -13.84 -4.41 11.31
CA ASP A 236 -14.60 -3.26 11.80
C ASP A 236 -14.27 -1.98 11.01
N GLN A 237 -14.76 -0.84 11.49
CA GLN A 237 -14.60 0.46 10.83
C GLN A 237 -13.12 0.82 10.59
N ARG A 238 -12.16 0.30 11.37
CA ARG A 238 -10.73 0.61 11.18
C ARG A 238 -10.22 0.12 9.84
N GLU A 239 -10.44 -1.14 9.52
CA GLU A 239 -10.05 -1.70 8.22
C GLU A 239 -10.86 -1.07 7.08
N ILE A 240 -12.15 -0.84 7.30
CA ILE A 240 -13.03 -0.26 6.29
C ILE A 240 -12.56 1.14 5.90
N TRP A 241 -12.21 2.00 6.87
CA TRP A 241 -11.72 3.33 6.58
C TRP A 241 -10.43 3.29 5.76
N VAL A 242 -9.46 2.44 6.11
CA VAL A 242 -8.21 2.33 5.33
C VAL A 242 -8.50 1.89 3.89
N VAL A 243 -9.35 0.87 3.69
CA VAL A 243 -9.74 0.38 2.36
C VAL A 243 -10.46 1.45 1.53
N LEU A 244 -11.39 2.19 2.14
CA LEU A 244 -12.16 3.24 1.44
C LEU A 244 -11.29 4.43 1.08
N LEU A 245 -10.44 4.89 2.00
CA LEU A 245 -9.57 6.03 1.78
C LEU A 245 -8.51 5.76 0.71
N ASP A 246 -7.87 4.58 0.73
CA ASP A 246 -6.96 4.12 -0.35
C ASP A 246 -7.64 4.21 -1.73
N LYS A 247 -8.81 3.57 -1.87
CA LYS A 247 -9.49 3.51 -3.16
C LYS A 247 -10.05 4.84 -3.62
N TYR A 248 -10.55 5.65 -2.68
CA TYR A 248 -11.02 7.00 -2.98
C TYR A 248 -9.85 7.86 -3.47
N GLU A 249 -8.72 7.86 -2.76
CA GLU A 249 -7.50 8.58 -3.15
C GLU A 249 -7.04 8.19 -4.55
N ALA A 250 -6.90 6.88 -4.79
CA ALA A 250 -6.43 6.35 -6.06
C ALA A 250 -7.34 6.75 -7.24
N ASN A 251 -8.66 6.77 -7.05
CA ASN A 251 -9.59 7.23 -8.09
C ASN A 251 -9.46 8.74 -8.36
N MET A 252 -9.34 9.55 -7.31
CA MET A 252 -9.20 11.00 -7.43
C MET A 252 -7.88 11.38 -8.13
N GLN A 253 -6.75 10.82 -7.70
CA GLN A 253 -5.43 11.25 -8.19
C GLN A 253 -4.99 10.52 -9.46
N ARG A 254 -5.06 9.19 -9.49
CA ARG A 254 -4.59 8.40 -10.64
C ARG A 254 -5.66 8.29 -11.71
N GLY A 255 -6.93 8.22 -11.29
CA GLY A 255 -8.07 8.18 -12.20
C GLY A 255 -8.43 9.54 -12.81
N GLY A 256 -8.07 10.64 -12.13
CA GLY A 256 -8.52 11.99 -12.46
C GLY A 256 -10.02 12.19 -12.22
N ALA A 257 -10.62 11.36 -11.36
CA ALA A 257 -12.04 11.38 -11.08
C ALA A 257 -12.42 12.60 -10.22
N THR A 258 -13.62 13.11 -10.43
CA THR A 258 -14.31 13.99 -9.48
C THR A 258 -14.77 13.20 -8.24
N HIS A 259 -15.14 13.90 -7.18
CA HIS A 259 -15.70 13.28 -5.97
C HIS A 259 -16.90 12.39 -6.30
N GLU A 260 -17.87 12.91 -7.06
CA GLU A 260 -19.07 12.19 -7.46
C GLU A 260 -18.76 10.92 -8.27
N GLU A 261 -17.78 10.99 -9.17
CA GLU A 261 -17.31 9.84 -9.95
C GLU A 261 -16.62 8.80 -9.05
N ALA A 262 -15.76 9.24 -8.12
CA ALA A 262 -15.09 8.35 -7.18
C ALA A 262 -16.09 7.64 -6.24
N ILE A 263 -17.08 8.36 -5.71
CA ILE A 263 -18.15 7.78 -4.88
C ILE A 263 -19.00 6.80 -5.70
N THR A 264 -19.37 7.15 -6.93
CA THR A 264 -20.15 6.26 -7.82
C THR A 264 -19.37 4.98 -8.13
N TRP A 265 -18.08 5.11 -8.42
CA TRP A 265 -17.19 3.99 -8.66
C TRP A 265 -17.08 3.10 -7.43
N LEU A 266 -16.82 3.68 -6.25
CA LEU A 266 -16.73 2.94 -4.97
C LEU A 266 -18.02 2.20 -4.64
N ARG A 267 -19.17 2.85 -4.81
CA ARG A 267 -20.47 2.21 -4.56
C ARG A 267 -20.66 1.01 -5.48
N THR A 268 -20.34 1.15 -6.77
CA THR A 268 -20.40 0.05 -7.74
C THR A 268 -19.44 -1.08 -7.39
N TYR A 269 -18.21 -0.73 -7.02
CA TYR A 269 -17.17 -1.67 -6.59
C TYR A 269 -17.62 -2.48 -5.37
N LEU A 270 -18.18 -1.84 -4.35
CA LEU A 270 -18.68 -2.51 -3.14
C LEU A 270 -19.94 -3.36 -3.42
N GLU A 271 -20.83 -2.86 -4.27
CA GLU A 271 -22.06 -3.57 -4.63
C GLU A 271 -21.80 -4.89 -5.36
N THR A 272 -20.82 -4.87 -6.27
CA THR A 272 -20.48 -6.01 -7.14
C THR A 272 -19.39 -6.92 -6.57
N ASN A 273 -18.81 -6.58 -5.41
CA ASN A 273 -17.73 -7.35 -4.81
C ASN A 273 -18.22 -8.74 -4.33
N GLN A 274 -17.60 -9.80 -4.83
CA GLN A 274 -18.00 -11.18 -4.54
C GLN A 274 -17.87 -11.55 -3.06
N MET A 275 -16.84 -11.07 -2.36
CA MET A 275 -16.68 -11.32 -0.92
C MET A 275 -17.82 -10.67 -0.15
N LEU A 276 -18.10 -9.39 -0.42
CA LEU A 276 -19.17 -8.65 0.27
C LEU A 276 -20.57 -9.20 -0.05
N ALA A 277 -20.78 -9.79 -1.23
CA ALA A 277 -22.03 -10.48 -1.57
C ALA A 277 -22.35 -11.64 -0.60
N THR A 278 -21.32 -12.28 -0.04
CA THR A 278 -21.47 -13.35 0.96
C THR A 278 -21.50 -12.86 2.41
N LEU A 279 -21.19 -11.57 2.64
CA LEU A 279 -21.08 -10.95 3.97
C LEU A 279 -21.96 -9.69 4.07
N PRO A 280 -23.30 -9.81 4.06
CA PRO A 280 -24.21 -8.68 3.94
C PRO A 280 -24.08 -7.66 5.09
N ARG A 281 -23.73 -8.10 6.30
CA ARG A 281 -23.48 -7.18 7.42
C ARG A 281 -22.24 -6.33 7.19
N LEU A 282 -21.15 -6.94 6.72
CA LEU A 282 -19.91 -6.23 6.40
C LEU A 282 -20.13 -5.29 5.21
N LYS A 283 -20.86 -5.74 4.17
CA LYS A 283 -21.27 -4.90 3.04
C LYS A 283 -22.04 -3.66 3.50
N GLY A 284 -23.02 -3.84 4.39
CA GLY A 284 -23.79 -2.73 4.96
C GLY A 284 -22.91 -1.74 5.72
N LEU A 285 -21.90 -2.21 6.46
CA LEU A 285 -20.96 -1.34 7.17
C LEU A 285 -20.06 -0.55 6.20
N PHE A 286 -19.53 -1.21 5.16
CA PHE A 286 -18.77 -0.53 4.09
C PHE A 286 -19.59 0.59 3.42
N LEU A 287 -20.83 0.30 3.04
CA LEU A 287 -21.72 1.28 2.40
C LEU A 287 -22.06 2.43 3.35
N SER A 288 -22.27 2.15 4.65
CA SER A 288 -22.52 3.21 5.63
C SER A 288 -21.31 4.12 5.84
N CYS A 289 -20.10 3.57 5.90
CA CYS A 289 -18.87 4.39 5.93
C CYS A 289 -18.69 5.19 4.63
N LEU A 290 -19.05 4.62 3.47
CA LEU A 290 -19.01 5.34 2.20
C LEU A 290 -20.00 6.52 2.17
N ASP A 291 -21.19 6.37 2.76
CA ASP A 291 -22.17 7.47 2.86
C ASP A 291 -21.62 8.63 3.70
N ASP A 292 -20.87 8.34 4.77
CA ASP A 292 -20.17 9.37 5.55
C ASP A 292 -19.05 10.03 4.74
N LEU A 293 -18.29 9.27 3.93
CA LEU A 293 -17.24 9.80 3.05
C LEU A 293 -17.83 10.73 1.97
N ASP A 294 -18.95 10.34 1.36
CA ASP A 294 -19.72 11.16 0.40
C ASP A 294 -20.18 12.46 1.08
N ALA A 295 -20.83 12.35 2.24
CA ALA A 295 -21.35 13.51 2.96
C ALA A 295 -20.25 14.44 3.50
N ALA A 296 -19.08 13.91 3.85
CA ALA A 296 -17.94 14.70 4.30
C ALA A 296 -17.33 15.55 3.19
N ARG A 297 -17.44 15.11 1.93
CA ARG A 297 -16.82 15.74 0.75
C ARG A 297 -15.43 16.25 1.07
N PRO A 298 -14.45 15.38 1.37
CA PRO A 298 -13.07 15.82 1.57
C PRO A 298 -12.56 16.38 0.24
N LEU A 299 -12.84 17.68 0.01
CA LEU A 299 -12.37 18.42 -1.14
C LEU A 299 -10.86 18.33 -1.13
N GLY A 300 -10.30 18.04 -2.31
CA GLY A 300 -8.88 17.69 -2.50
C GLY A 300 -8.02 18.42 -1.49
N VAL A 301 -7.50 17.67 -0.52
CA VAL A 301 -6.54 18.16 0.45
C VAL A 301 -5.37 18.68 -0.39
N GLN A 302 -5.35 19.97 -0.67
CA GLN A 302 -4.15 20.63 -1.10
C GLN A 302 -3.23 20.53 0.11
N VAL A 303 -2.37 19.52 0.11
CA VAL A 303 -1.24 19.48 1.03
C VAL A 303 -0.46 20.74 0.72
N GLY A 304 -0.66 21.77 1.55
CA GLY A 304 -0.05 23.06 1.37
C GLY A 304 1.45 22.88 1.24
N ARG A 305 2.03 23.53 0.24
CA ARG A 305 3.43 23.95 0.29
C ARG A 305 3.54 24.98 1.42
N ASP A 306 3.53 24.52 2.66
CA ASP A 306 3.85 25.36 3.81
C ASP A 306 5.37 25.46 3.94
N GLU A 307 5.99 26.13 2.97
CA GLU A 307 7.36 26.65 3.06
C GLU A 307 7.32 28.14 2.70
N GLU A 308 6.60 28.97 3.47
CA GLU A 308 6.84 30.42 3.45
C GLU A 308 6.27 31.24 4.64
N SER A 309 5.99 30.64 5.82
CA SER A 309 5.50 31.41 6.98
C SER A 309 6.33 31.32 8.27
N LEU A 310 7.55 30.78 8.21
CA LEU A 310 8.52 30.88 9.31
C LEU A 310 9.76 31.70 8.90
N ALA A 311 9.50 32.94 8.46
CA ALA A 311 10.47 34.01 8.51
C ALA A 311 9.81 35.23 9.17
N ALA A 312 9.87 35.25 10.49
CA ALA A 312 9.73 36.44 11.33
C ALA A 312 10.97 36.53 12.21
#